data_AF-A0A961LWZ8-F1
#
_entry.id   AF-A0A961LWZ8-F1
#
_cell.length_a   1.000
_cell.length_b   1.000
_cell.length_c   1.000
_cell.angle_alpha   90.00
_cell.angle_beta   90.00
_cell.angle_gamma   90.00
#
_symmetry.space_group_name_H-M   'P 1'
#
loop_
_entity.id
_entity.type
_entity.pdbx_description
1 polymer ?
#
loop_
_entity_poly.entity_id
_entity_poly.type
_entity_poly.pdbx_seq_one_letter_code
_entity_poly.pdbx_strand_id
1 'polypeptide(L)' 'MRRITAGAILALILSSGAGLALGPPPPAGVLWQRLLDQVPHPQPASCCRVCHAGYACGNSCISRNRRCHQPRGSACDG' A
#
# COMPACT_ATOMS: atom_id res chain seq x y z
N MET A 1 -39.95 9.97 -41.63
CA MET A 1 -38.65 10.53 -42.05
C MET A 1 -38.09 11.36 -40.91
N ARG A 2 -37.23 10.77 -40.08
CA ARG A 2 -36.75 11.32 -38.81
C ARG A 2 -35.59 12.28 -39.12
N ARG A 3 -35.86 13.60 -39.06
CA ARG A 3 -34.87 14.65 -39.33
C ARG A 3 -33.86 14.69 -38.19
N ILE A 4 -32.71 14.05 -38.38
CA ILE A 4 -31.57 14.15 -37.49
C ILE A 4 -31.00 15.56 -37.71
N THR A 5 -31.18 16.44 -36.74
CA THR A 5 -30.67 17.82 -36.81
C THR A 5 -29.14 17.79 -36.82
N ALA A 6 -28.53 18.53 -37.74
CA ALA A 6 -27.07 18.60 -37.92
C ALA A 6 -26.29 18.94 -36.63
N GLY A 7 -26.94 19.51 -35.62
CA GLY A 7 -26.36 19.77 -34.30
C GLY A 7 -26.04 18.52 -33.47
N ALA A 8 -26.74 17.40 -33.68
CA ALA A 8 -26.50 16.17 -32.91
C ALA A 8 -25.18 15.48 -33.28
N ILE A 9 -24.71 15.66 -34.52
CA ILE A 9 -23.45 15.06 -35.00
C ILE A 9 -22.25 15.84 -34.45
N LEU A 10 -22.36 17.18 -34.33
CA LEU A 10 -21.28 18.02 -33.82
C LEU A 10 -21.00 17.78 -32.32
N ALA A 11 -22.02 17.41 -31.55
CA ALA A 11 -21.88 17.18 -30.10
C ALA A 11 -21.13 15.87 -29.77
N LEU A 12 -21.14 14.88 -30.65
CA LEU A 12 -20.52 13.57 -30.39
C LEU A 12 -18.99 13.59 -30.54
N ILE A 13 -18.44 14.54 -31.31
CA ILE A 13 -17.00 14.58 -31.65
C ILE A 13 -16.16 15.19 -30.51
N LEU A 14 -16.76 15.94 -29.58
CA LEU A 14 -16.03 16.59 -28.47
C LEU A 14 -15.81 15.69 -27.25
N SER A 15 -16.37 14.47 -27.24
CA SER A 15 -16.38 13.57 -26.08
C SER A 15 -15.14 12.69 -25.94
N SER A 16 -14.30 12.59 -26.98
CA SER A 16 -13.17 11.67 -27.00
C SER A 16 -11.88 12.31 -26.48
N GLY A 17 -11.97 12.93 -25.30
CA GLY A 17 -10.79 13.29 -24.52
C GLY A 17 -10.14 12.03 -23.96
N ALA A 18 -9.42 11.27 -24.79
CA ALA A 18 -8.56 10.19 -24.34
C ALA A 18 -7.34 10.82 -23.63
N GLY A 19 -7.54 11.20 -22.37
CA GLY A 19 -6.45 11.60 -21.50
C GLY A 19 -5.48 10.43 -21.36
N LEU A 20 -4.30 10.55 -21.95
CA LEU A 20 -3.16 9.70 -21.65
C LEU A 20 -2.81 9.96 -20.18
N ALA A 21 -3.43 9.21 -19.28
CA ALA A 21 -3.14 9.23 -17.86
C ALA A 21 -1.76 8.58 -17.66
N LEU A 22 -0.71 9.35 -17.95
CA LEU A 22 0.59 9.16 -17.33
C LEU A 22 0.36 9.32 -15.83
N GLY A 23 0.25 8.18 -15.14
CA GLY A 23 0.08 8.16 -13.70
C GLY A 23 1.16 9.01 -13.01
N PRO A 24 0.86 9.57 -11.83
CA PRO A 24 1.82 10.41 -11.12
C PRO A 24 3.15 9.65 -10.94
N PRO A 25 4.30 10.31 -11.14
CA PRO A 25 5.59 9.67 -10.90
C PRO A 25 5.64 9.17 -9.45
N PRO A 26 6.26 8.00 -9.18
CA PRO A 26 6.37 7.50 -7.83
C PRO A 26 7.01 8.58 -6.95
N PRO A 27 6.51 8.80 -5.72
CA PRO A 27 7.06 9.84 -4.86
C PRO A 27 8.54 9.54 -4.64
N ALA A 28 9.40 10.53 -4.78
CA ALA A 28 10.87 10.39 -4.71
C ALA A 28 11.37 9.67 -3.43
N GLY A 29 10.52 9.59 -2.39
CA GLY A 29 10.80 8.86 -1.15
C GLY A 29 10.73 7.33 -1.23
N VAL A 30 10.11 6.70 -2.25
CA VAL A 30 9.92 5.23 -2.22
C VAL A 30 11.22 4.43 -2.09
N LEU A 31 12.31 4.92 -2.68
CA LEU A 31 13.63 4.30 -2.54
C LEU A 31 14.17 4.47 -1.11
N TRP A 32 13.97 5.65 -0.52
CA TRP A 32 14.37 5.96 0.84
C TRP A 32 13.57 5.17 1.89
N GLN A 33 12.24 5.03 1.71
CA GLN A 33 11.40 4.18 2.55
C GLN A 33 11.88 2.72 2.56
N ARG A 34 12.17 2.15 1.38
CA ARG A 34 12.72 0.78 1.31
C ARG A 34 14.07 0.65 2.00
N LEU A 35 14.92 1.68 1.91
CA LEU A 35 16.21 1.68 2.59
C LEU A 35 16.05 1.75 4.11
N LEU A 36 15.11 2.56 4.61
CA LEU A 36 14.77 2.66 6.03
C LEU A 36 14.21 1.35 6.58
N ASP A 37 13.36 0.65 5.83
CA ASP A 37 12.84 -0.67 6.20
C ASP A 37 13.94 -1.75 6.28
N GLN A 38 15.08 -1.54 5.59
CA GLN A 38 16.25 -2.43 5.66
C GLN A 38 17.18 -2.11 6.83
N VAL A 39 17.02 -0.96 7.51
CA VAL A 39 17.80 -0.65 8.70
C VAL A 39 17.37 -1.60 9.81
N PRO A 40 18.30 -2.41 10.38
CA PRO A 40 18.00 -3.21 11.55
C PRO A 40 17.54 -2.28 12.67
N HIS A 41 16.25 -2.31 12.98
CA HIS A 41 15.71 -1.45 14.03
C HIS A 41 16.28 -1.95 15.35
N PRO A 42 16.92 -1.07 16.15
CA PRO A 42 17.44 -1.46 17.45
C PRO A 42 16.29 -2.09 18.23
N GLN A 43 16.47 -3.36 18.59
CA GLN A 43 15.49 -4.01 19.45
C GLN A 43 15.42 -3.18 20.73
N PRO A 44 14.23 -2.80 21.20
CA PRO A 44 14.13 -2.13 22.49
C PRO A 44 14.83 -3.02 23.53
N ALA A 45 15.53 -2.41 24.50
CA ALA A 45 16.25 -3.15 25.55
C ALA A 45 15.36 -4.18 26.27
N SER A 46 14.05 -3.97 26.21
CA SER A 46 13.00 -4.91 26.59
C SER A 46 11.91 -4.99 25.51
N CYS A 47 11.38 -6.17 25.26
CA CYS A 47 10.20 -6.37 24.43
C CYS A 47 9.00 -5.64 25.05
N CYS A 48 8.21 -4.92 24.25
CA CYS A 48 6.99 -4.27 24.76
C CYS A 48 5.91 -5.30 25.13
N ARG A 49 6.02 -6.51 24.55
CA ARG A 49 5.13 -7.65 24.74
C ARG A 49 5.87 -8.94 24.40
N VAL A 50 5.63 -9.98 25.20
CA VAL A 50 6.15 -11.33 24.96
C VAL A 50 4.98 -12.27 24.62
N CYS A 51 5.16 -13.10 23.60
CA CYS A 51 4.12 -13.93 23.02
C CYS A 51 4.32 -15.41 23.37
N HIS A 52 3.63 -15.91 24.41
CA HIS A 52 3.77 -17.32 24.84
C HIS A 52 2.82 -18.29 24.10
N ALA A 53 1.58 -17.87 23.84
CA ALA A 53 0.57 -18.73 23.18
C ALA A 53 0.69 -18.76 21.64
N GLY A 54 1.60 -17.95 21.07
CA GLY A 54 1.71 -17.70 19.64
C GLY A 54 3.11 -17.26 19.26
N TYR A 55 3.22 -16.37 18.28
CA TYR A 55 4.50 -15.75 17.92
C TYR A 55 4.33 -14.26 17.60
N ALA A 56 5.42 -13.51 17.69
CA ALA A 56 5.48 -12.08 17.49
C ALA A 56 5.37 -11.69 16.00
N CYS A 57 4.56 -10.68 15.72
CA CYS A 57 4.40 -10.07 14.41
C CYS A 57 4.22 -8.57 14.56
N GLY A 58 5.22 -7.78 14.15
CA GLY A 58 5.27 -6.34 14.41
C GLY A 58 5.21 -6.05 15.91
N ASN A 59 4.15 -5.37 16.34
CA ASN A 59 3.92 -4.98 17.74
C ASN A 59 2.86 -5.86 18.43
N SER A 60 2.49 -7.00 17.83
CA SER A 60 1.39 -7.87 18.30
C SER A 60 1.78 -9.34 18.36
N CYS A 61 1.00 -10.13 19.09
CA CYS A 61 1.10 -11.59 19.09
C CYS A 61 0.03 -12.17 18.17
N ILE A 62 0.41 -13.09 17.30
CA ILE A 62 -0.51 -13.79 16.42
C ILE A 62 -0.45 -15.31 16.66
N SER A 63 -1.52 -16.00 16.26
CA SER A 63 -1.61 -17.46 16.34
C SER A 63 -0.60 -18.13 15.40
N ARG A 64 -0.11 -19.31 15.79
CA ARG A 64 0.87 -20.11 15.02
C ARG A 64 0.41 -20.51 13.62
N ASN A 65 -0.89 -20.49 13.36
CA ASN A 65 -1.48 -20.81 12.05
C ASN A 65 -1.66 -19.60 11.12
N ARG A 66 -1.36 -18.38 11.57
CA ARG A 66 -1.38 -17.18 10.72
C ARG A 66 -0.01 -16.94 10.12
N ARG A 67 0.06 -16.21 9.00
CA ARG A 67 1.32 -15.70 8.44
C ARG A 67 1.49 -14.22 8.78
N CYS A 68 2.70 -13.84 9.17
CA CYS A 68 3.03 -12.44 9.40
C CYS A 68 3.43 -11.76 8.09
N HIS A 69 2.84 -10.60 7.83
CA HIS A 69 3.20 -9.72 6.71
C HIS A 69 3.73 -8.36 7.21
N GLN A 70 3.83 -8.19 8.53
CA GLN A 70 4.39 -6.97 9.11
C GLN A 70 5.92 -7.08 9.19
N PRO A 71 6.62 -5.94 9.09
CA PRO A 71 8.02 -5.89 9.47
C PRO A 71 8.20 -6.27 10.94
N ARG A 72 9.45 -6.54 11.33
CA ARG A 72 9.81 -6.78 12.73
C ARG A 72 9.45 -5.54 13.56
N GLY A 73 8.76 -5.75 14.67
CA GLY A 73 8.44 -4.69 15.62
C GLY A 73 8.97 -5.02 17.00
N SER A 74 8.27 -4.53 18.03
CA SER A 74 8.72 -4.58 19.44
C SER A 74 8.17 -5.77 20.24
N ALA A 75 7.32 -6.60 19.64
CA ALA A 75 6.89 -7.86 20.25
C ALA A 75 7.96 -8.93 20.05
N CYS A 76 8.08 -9.85 21.02
CA CYS A 76 9.04 -10.95 20.98
C CYS A 76 8.36 -12.30 21.27
N ASP A 77 8.97 -13.36 20.76
CA ASP A 77 8.65 -14.73 21.13
C ASP A 77 9.22 -15.04 22.53
N GLY A 78 8.52 -15.85 23.31
CA GLY A 78 9.01 -16.30 24.62
C GLY A 78 8.27 -17.53 25.13
#